data_AF-A0A3B8LLF6-F1
#
_entry.id   AF-A0A3B8LLF6-F1
#
_cell.length_a   1.000
_cell.length_b   1.000
_cell.length_c   1.000
_cell.angle_alpha   90.00
_cell.angle_beta   90.00
_cell.angle_gamma   90.00
#
_symmetry.space_group_name_H-M   'P 1'
#
loop_
_entity.id
_entity.type
_entity.pdbx_description
1 polymer ?
#
loop_
_entity_poly.entity_id
_entity_poly.type
_entity_poly.pdbx_seq_one_letter_code
_entity_poly.pdbx_strand_id
1 'polypeptide(L)'
;MNRLLSLFFVGALFFFTACDAVPVRFDIDVDATTTVEKGSILDQLSSNFGFSNFTTFDVSSTQEFQNNNTQKNQVVDAKIAKLTLTIVSPSGQNFDFLDKLSFYIEAPGLEKKLVATKDFAKGLTTVDMDIIDLDLAPYIKADSFSFTTDVTGRRPDVETQIKASLKLNIGAKL
;
A
#
# COMPACT_ATOMS: atom_id res chain seq x y z
N MET A 1 14.17 9.49 -79.66
CA MET A 1 12.86 10.01 -79.23
C MET A 1 12.29 9.07 -78.19
N ASN A 2 12.03 9.61 -76.99
CA ASN A 2 11.13 9.12 -75.94
C ASN A 2 11.57 7.92 -75.08
N ARG A 3 11.29 7.85 -73.77
CA ARG A 3 11.01 8.78 -72.64
C ARG A 3 10.97 7.87 -71.37
N LEU A 4 11.16 8.49 -70.19
CA LEU A 4 10.71 8.04 -68.84
C LEU A 4 11.44 6.82 -68.23
N LEU A 5 12.36 6.96 -67.27
CA LEU A 5 12.22 7.46 -65.88
C LEU A 5 11.22 6.64 -65.05
N SER A 6 11.72 5.72 -64.23
CA SER A 6 11.04 5.23 -63.01
C SER A 6 12.06 4.59 -62.07
N LEU A 7 12.65 5.44 -61.22
CA LEU A 7 13.38 5.04 -60.02
C LEU A 7 12.32 4.70 -58.96
N PHE A 8 11.95 3.43 -58.82
CA PHE A 8 11.11 3.00 -57.69
C PHE A 8 12.03 2.75 -56.49
N PHE A 9 12.28 3.82 -55.72
CA PHE A 9 12.90 3.73 -54.40
C PHE A 9 11.84 3.16 -53.46
N VAL A 10 11.79 1.83 -53.33
CA VAL A 10 10.97 1.15 -52.33
C VAL A 10 11.60 1.44 -50.97
N GLY A 11 11.20 2.56 -50.38
CA GLY A 11 11.48 2.89 -49.00
C GLY A 11 10.77 1.89 -48.10
N ALA A 12 11.48 0.84 -47.71
CA ALA A 12 11.07 -0.04 -46.63
C ALA A 12 11.06 0.77 -45.33
N LEU A 13 9.90 1.37 -45.04
CA LEU A 13 9.62 2.00 -43.75
C LEU A 13 9.54 0.88 -42.72
N PHE A 14 10.69 0.54 -42.13
CA PHE A 14 10.77 -0.23 -40.90
C PHE A 14 10.08 0.59 -39.81
N PHE A 15 8.78 0.39 -39.64
CA PHE A 15 8.10 0.71 -38.40
C PHE A 15 8.68 -0.21 -37.33
N PHE A 16 9.73 0.24 -36.65
CA PHE A 16 10.08 -0.30 -35.35
C PHE A 16 8.90 0.01 -34.43
N THR A 17 7.98 -0.96 -34.30
CA THR A 17 6.98 -0.94 -33.26
C THR A 17 7.74 -0.89 -31.95
N ALA A 18 7.70 0.26 -31.28
CA ALA A 18 8.13 0.40 -29.90
C ALA A 18 7.28 -0.58 -29.08
N CYS A 19 7.85 -1.75 -28.81
CA CYS A 19 7.28 -2.69 -27.86
C CYS A 19 7.47 -2.04 -26.49
N ASP A 20 6.43 -1.43 -25.95
CA ASP A 20 6.46 -1.00 -24.56
C ASP A 20 6.67 -2.24 -23.71
N ALA A 21 7.83 -2.33 -23.07
CA ALA A 21 8.17 -3.46 -22.22
C ALA A 21 7.07 -3.61 -21.15
N VAL A 22 6.47 -4.81 -21.10
CA VAL A 22 5.44 -5.14 -20.11
C VAL A 22 6.06 -5.03 -18.72
N PRO A 23 5.47 -4.25 -17.80
CA PRO A 23 6.00 -4.13 -16.45
C PRO A 23 6.06 -5.49 -15.74
N VAL A 24 7.19 -5.77 -15.10
CA VAL A 24 7.32 -6.89 -14.16
C VAL A 24 6.49 -6.57 -12.92
N ARG A 25 5.73 -7.55 -12.44
CA ARG A 25 4.89 -7.41 -11.26
C ARG A 25 5.30 -8.36 -10.15
N PHE A 26 5.36 -7.83 -8.94
CA PHE A 26 5.64 -8.60 -7.74
C PHE A 26 4.90 -8.03 -6.54
N ASP A 27 4.69 -8.89 -5.55
CA ASP A 27 4.00 -8.53 -4.31
C ASP A 27 5.01 -8.34 -3.17
N ILE A 28 4.66 -7.49 -2.22
CA ILE A 28 5.41 -7.26 -0.99
C ILE A 28 4.45 -7.37 0.18
N ASP A 29 4.76 -8.27 1.09
CA ASP A 29 4.01 -8.45 2.32
C ASP A 29 4.72 -7.76 3.48
N VAL A 30 3.96 -6.95 4.24
CA VAL A 30 4.47 -6.16 5.36
C VAL A 30 3.57 -6.37 6.56
N ASP A 31 4.15 -6.83 7.65
CA ASP A 31 3.45 -7.04 8.91
C ASP A 31 3.86 -5.99 9.94
N ALA A 32 2.87 -5.39 10.60
CA ALA A 32 3.06 -4.53 11.76
C ALA A 32 2.21 -5.04 12.92
N THR A 33 2.69 -4.87 14.14
CA THR A 33 1.93 -5.17 15.35
C THR A 33 1.88 -3.93 16.23
N THR A 34 0.73 -3.72 16.89
CA THR A 34 0.56 -2.68 17.91
C THR A 34 -0.16 -3.26 19.12
N THR A 35 0.07 -2.64 20.27
CA THR A 35 -0.62 -2.97 21.52
C THR A 35 -1.48 -1.78 21.90
N VAL A 36 -2.77 -2.04 22.08
CA VAL A 36 -3.73 -1.06 22.59
C VAL A 36 -3.90 -1.32 24.07
N GLU A 37 -3.39 -0.40 24.88
CA GLU A 37 -3.53 -0.43 26.34
C GLU A 37 -5.02 -0.44 26.74
N LYS A 38 -5.32 -1.17 27.82
CA LYS A 38 -6.66 -1.13 28.40
C LYS A 38 -7.00 0.29 28.87
N GLY A 39 -8.28 0.64 28.85
CA GLY A 39 -8.74 1.92 29.38
C GLY A 39 -10.11 1.84 30.02
N SER A 40 -10.51 2.97 30.61
CA SER A 40 -11.88 3.13 31.10
C SER A 40 -12.84 3.35 29.93
N ILE A 41 -14.14 3.13 30.16
CA ILE A 41 -15.21 3.37 29.19
C ILE A 41 -15.23 4.84 28.71
N LEU A 42 -14.72 5.76 29.54
CA LEU A 42 -14.61 7.19 29.24
C LEU A 42 -13.34 7.54 28.43
N ASP A 43 -12.38 6.62 28.33
CA ASP A 43 -11.13 6.85 27.61
C ASP A 43 -11.35 6.63 26.11
N GLN A 44 -11.37 7.73 25.37
CA GLN A 44 -11.38 7.70 23.91
C GLN A 44 -10.00 7.34 23.39
N LEU A 45 -9.96 6.58 22.29
CA LEU A 45 -8.72 6.40 21.53
C LEU A 45 -8.39 7.74 20.85
N SER A 46 -7.20 8.28 21.13
CA SER A 46 -6.69 9.46 20.41
C SER A 46 -6.33 9.07 18.98
N SER A 47 -6.36 10.04 18.06
CA SER A 47 -5.88 9.86 16.69
C SER A 47 -4.45 9.30 16.67
N ASN A 48 -4.15 8.48 15.67
CA ASN A 48 -2.96 7.64 15.52
C ASN A 48 -2.96 6.34 16.36
N PHE A 49 -3.54 5.29 15.78
CA PHE A 49 -3.36 3.91 16.21
C PHE A 49 -1.89 3.52 15.99
N GLY A 50 -1.19 3.11 17.05
CA GLY A 50 0.27 3.03 17.13
C GLY A 50 0.93 1.90 16.32
N PHE A 51 0.67 1.78 15.02
CA PHE A 51 1.40 0.90 14.11
C PHE A 51 2.75 1.52 13.72
N SER A 52 3.66 1.63 14.69
CA SER A 52 4.98 2.26 14.52
C SER A 52 5.84 1.66 13.41
N ASN A 53 5.62 0.41 13.00
CA ASN A 53 6.37 -0.21 11.91
C ASN A 53 5.95 0.29 10.52
N PHE A 54 4.79 0.96 10.38
CA PHE A 54 4.36 1.51 9.10
C PHE A 54 4.82 2.95 8.85
N THR A 55 5.40 3.63 9.85
CA THR A 55 5.82 5.03 9.73
C THR A 55 7.24 5.23 9.20
N THR A 56 8.07 4.18 9.15
CA THR A 56 9.48 4.25 8.69
C THR A 56 9.87 3.15 7.70
N PHE A 57 8.88 2.52 7.05
CA PHE A 57 9.12 1.40 6.14
C PHE A 57 9.66 1.86 4.79
N ASP A 58 10.91 1.51 4.46
CA ASP A 58 11.46 1.67 3.11
C ASP A 58 11.25 0.41 2.29
N VAL A 59 10.27 0.45 1.39
CA VAL A 59 9.90 -0.67 0.50
C VAL A 59 11.11 -1.12 -0.35
N SER A 60 12.03 -0.21 -0.70
CA SER A 60 13.19 -0.56 -1.52
C SER A 60 14.24 -1.42 -0.79
N SER A 61 14.19 -1.45 0.54
CA SER A 61 15.05 -2.30 1.37
C SER A 61 14.57 -3.76 1.45
N THR A 62 13.37 -4.05 0.93
CA THR A 62 12.75 -5.37 1.00
C THR A 62 13.50 -6.39 0.13
N GLN A 63 13.46 -7.66 0.54
CA GLN A 63 14.10 -8.75 -0.19
C GLN A 63 13.46 -8.91 -1.58
N GLU A 64 12.18 -8.59 -1.71
CA GLU A 64 11.40 -8.64 -2.94
C GLU A 64 11.93 -7.63 -3.97
N PHE A 65 12.25 -6.40 -3.57
CA PHE A 65 12.88 -5.41 -4.46
C PHE A 65 14.26 -5.87 -4.95
N GLN A 66 15.05 -6.45 -4.06
CA GLN A 66 16.37 -6.99 -4.38
C GLN A 66 16.28 -8.20 -5.32
N ASN A 67 15.37 -9.13 -5.04
CA ASN A 67 15.15 -10.34 -5.83
C ASN A 67 14.63 -10.02 -7.24
N ASN A 68 13.83 -8.97 -7.38
CA ASN A 68 13.30 -8.51 -8.67
C ASN A 68 14.21 -7.49 -9.37
N ASN A 69 15.44 -7.28 -8.87
CA ASN A 69 16.45 -6.36 -9.43
C ASN A 69 15.87 -4.98 -9.77
N THR A 70 15.01 -4.47 -8.89
CA THR A 70 14.22 -3.25 -9.12
C THR A 70 14.73 -2.11 -8.25
N GLN A 71 14.74 -0.90 -8.80
CA GLN A 71 15.03 0.35 -8.10
C GLN A 71 13.77 1.21 -7.97
N LYS A 72 13.74 2.14 -7.00
CA LYS A 72 12.58 3.05 -6.80
C LYS A 72 12.16 3.76 -8.09
N ASN A 73 13.12 4.25 -8.87
CA ASN A 73 12.85 4.96 -10.13
C ASN A 73 12.23 4.09 -11.23
N GLN A 74 12.35 2.76 -11.15
CA GLN A 74 11.80 1.79 -12.09
C GLN A 74 10.34 1.41 -11.79
N VAL A 75 9.82 1.74 -10.60
CA VAL A 75 8.40 1.54 -10.28
C VAL A 75 7.56 2.36 -11.26
N VAL A 76 6.53 1.78 -11.86
CA VAL A 76 5.62 2.47 -12.80
C VAL A 76 4.22 2.63 -12.24
N ASP A 77 3.77 1.68 -11.43
CA ASP A 77 2.52 1.73 -10.67
C ASP A 77 2.68 0.93 -9.38
N ALA A 78 1.91 1.27 -8.36
CA ALA A 78 1.82 0.48 -7.14
C ALA A 78 0.45 0.58 -6.51
N LYS A 79 -0.05 -0.51 -5.91
CA LYS A 79 -1.37 -0.55 -5.28
C LYS A 79 -1.35 -1.36 -4.00
N ILE A 80 -2.26 -1.05 -3.07
CA ILE A 80 -2.58 -1.97 -1.97
C ILE A 80 -3.43 -3.10 -2.56
N ALA A 81 -2.90 -4.32 -2.57
CA ALA A 81 -3.64 -5.50 -2.95
C ALA A 81 -4.51 -6.01 -1.79
N LYS A 82 -4.02 -5.90 -0.55
CA LYS A 82 -4.75 -6.31 0.65
C LYS A 82 -4.27 -5.56 1.88
N LEU A 83 -5.17 -5.26 2.81
CA LEU A 83 -4.83 -4.87 4.18
C LEU A 83 -5.79 -5.57 5.14
N THR A 84 -5.24 -6.42 6.00
CA THR A 84 -6.00 -7.21 6.98
C THR A 84 -5.56 -6.85 8.38
N LEU A 85 -6.53 -6.64 9.28
CA LEU A 85 -6.28 -6.51 10.72
C LEU A 85 -6.71 -7.78 11.43
N THR A 86 -5.91 -8.23 12.40
CA THR A 86 -6.18 -9.43 13.20
C THR A 86 -5.83 -9.17 14.65
N ILE A 87 -6.74 -9.53 15.56
CA ILE A 87 -6.43 -9.57 16.99
C ILE A 87 -5.56 -10.79 17.27
N VAL A 88 -4.40 -10.54 17.88
CA VAL A 88 -3.40 -11.57 18.23
C VAL A 88 -3.58 -12.01 19.67
N SER A 89 -3.86 -11.07 20.57
CA SER A 89 -4.07 -11.36 21.98
C SER A 89 -4.95 -10.30 22.66
N PRO A 90 -5.67 -10.67 23.74
CA PRO A 90 -5.88 -12.04 24.22
C PRO A 90 -6.85 -12.82 23.33
N SER A 91 -6.81 -14.15 23.42
CA SER A 91 -7.75 -15.02 22.70
C SER A 91 -9.19 -14.73 23.13
N GLY A 92 -10.10 -14.67 22.17
CA GLY A 92 -11.53 -14.36 22.40
C GLY A 92 -11.88 -12.87 22.42
N GLN A 93 -10.88 -11.98 22.36
CA GLN A 93 -11.10 -10.56 22.17
C GLN A 93 -11.47 -10.25 20.71
N ASN A 94 -12.27 -9.20 20.51
CA ASN A 94 -12.76 -8.75 19.21
C ASN A 94 -12.55 -7.23 19.03
N PHE A 95 -12.86 -6.70 17.85
CA PHE A 95 -12.71 -5.28 17.50
C PHE A 95 -13.89 -4.40 17.97
N ASP A 96 -14.75 -4.86 18.89
CA ASP A 96 -15.98 -4.12 19.28
C ASP A 96 -15.73 -2.76 19.93
N PHE A 97 -14.49 -2.48 20.32
CA PHE A 97 -14.03 -1.22 20.86
C PHE A 97 -13.68 -0.19 19.77
N LEU A 98 -13.58 -0.61 18.51
CA LEU A 98 -13.40 0.25 17.35
C LEU A 98 -14.75 0.49 16.67
N ASP A 99 -14.99 1.74 16.30
CA ASP A 99 -16.12 2.11 15.44
C ASP A 99 -15.64 2.26 13.99
N LYS A 100 -14.51 2.96 13.80
CA LYS A 100 -13.92 3.21 12.48
C LYS A 100 -12.40 3.30 12.56
N LEU A 101 -11.74 2.82 11.51
CA LEU A 101 -10.31 3.01 11.29
C LEU A 101 -10.05 3.39 9.84
N SER A 102 -9.23 4.41 9.65
CA SER A 102 -8.79 4.91 8.35
C SER A 102 -7.27 4.91 8.31
N PHE A 103 -6.69 4.39 7.23
CA PHE A 103 -5.27 4.47 6.92
C PHE A 103 -5.02 5.50 5.84
N TYR A 104 -3.99 6.30 6.04
CA TYR A 104 -3.52 7.27 5.08
C TYR A 104 -2.07 7.02 4.73
N ILE A 105 -1.67 7.44 3.54
CA ILE A 105 -0.27 7.51 3.11
C ILE A 105 0.16 8.98 3.00
N GLU A 106 1.38 9.27 3.46
CA GLU A 106 1.98 10.60 3.48
C GLU A 106 3.44 10.51 3.04
N ALA A 107 3.91 11.50 2.28
CA ALA A 107 5.33 11.63 1.94
C ALA A 107 5.68 13.13 1.80
N PRO A 108 6.94 13.54 2.05
CA PRO A 108 7.36 14.93 1.88
C PRO A 108 7.04 15.45 0.47
N GLY A 109 6.30 16.56 0.40
CA GLY A 109 5.92 17.18 -0.88
C GLY A 109 4.76 16.51 -1.62
N LEU A 110 4.15 15.47 -1.06
CA LEU A 110 2.93 14.84 -1.59
C LEU A 110 1.73 15.10 -0.68
N GLU A 111 0.53 15.09 -1.27
CA GLU A 111 -0.72 15.24 -0.52
C GLU A 111 -0.98 14.00 0.36
N LYS A 112 -1.49 14.18 1.57
CA LYS A 112 -2.01 13.07 2.39
C LYS A 112 -3.20 12.43 1.68
N LYS A 113 -3.16 11.12 1.45
CA LYS A 113 -4.27 10.39 0.81
C LYS A 113 -4.78 9.25 1.67
N LEU A 114 -6.09 9.11 1.73
CA LEU A 114 -6.75 7.94 2.31
C LEU A 114 -6.51 6.74 1.40
N VAL A 115 -6.07 5.61 1.97
CA VAL A 115 -5.74 4.39 1.21
C VAL A 115 -6.58 3.18 1.60
N ALA A 116 -7.10 3.17 2.83
CA ALA A 116 -8.01 2.14 3.28
C ALA A 116 -8.89 2.67 4.42
N THR A 117 -10.10 2.16 4.55
CA THR A 117 -10.99 2.49 5.67
C THR A 117 -11.87 1.30 6.04
N LYS A 118 -12.39 1.29 7.27
CA LYS A 118 -13.36 0.30 7.70
C LYS A 118 -14.25 0.85 8.80
N ASP A 119 -15.55 0.65 8.66
CA ASP A 119 -16.52 0.73 9.75
C ASP A 119 -16.69 -0.67 10.35
N PHE A 120 -16.47 -0.81 11.66
CA PHE A 120 -16.35 -2.12 12.31
C PHE A 120 -17.73 -2.67 12.72
N ALA A 121 -18.02 -3.88 12.28
CA ALA A 121 -19.15 -4.66 12.79
C ALA A 121 -18.78 -5.39 14.08
N LYS A 122 -19.80 -5.77 14.85
CA LYS A 122 -19.60 -6.48 16.13
C LYS A 122 -19.11 -7.91 15.93
N GLY A 123 -18.29 -8.38 16.87
CA GLY A 123 -17.81 -9.76 16.97
C GLY A 123 -16.60 -10.09 16.08
N LEU A 124 -16.05 -9.13 15.33
CA LEU A 124 -14.96 -9.39 14.39
C LEU A 124 -13.61 -9.52 15.12
N THR A 125 -12.89 -10.60 14.85
CA THR A 125 -11.49 -10.80 15.33
C THR A 125 -10.46 -10.59 14.21
N THR A 126 -10.91 -10.70 12.96
CA THR A 126 -10.15 -10.45 11.74
C THR A 126 -11.03 -9.64 10.80
N VAL A 127 -10.47 -8.62 10.16
CA VAL A 127 -11.19 -7.79 9.20
C VAL A 127 -10.29 -7.40 8.03
N ASP A 128 -10.83 -7.56 6.82
CA ASP A 128 -10.24 -6.98 5.61
C ASP A 128 -10.75 -5.55 5.46
N MET A 129 -9.81 -4.61 5.31
CA MET A 129 -10.08 -3.19 5.14
C MET A 129 -10.63 -2.90 3.74
N ASP A 130 -11.44 -1.86 3.62
CA ASP A 130 -11.97 -1.43 2.33
C ASP A 130 -10.90 -0.55 1.65
N ILE A 131 -10.27 -1.10 0.62
CA ILE A 131 -9.14 -0.47 -0.08
C ILE A 131 -9.62 0.58 -1.07
N ILE A 132 -8.91 1.71 -1.12
CA ILE A 132 -9.12 2.75 -2.13
C ILE A 132 -8.15 2.50 -3.29
N ASP A 133 -8.69 2.47 -4.51
CA ASP A 133 -7.89 2.32 -5.73
C ASP A 133 -7.12 3.63 -6.00
N LEU A 134 -5.88 3.67 -5.51
CA LEU A 134 -4.95 4.78 -5.64
C LEU A 134 -3.60 4.25 -6.12
N ASP A 135 -3.00 4.93 -7.10
CA ASP A 135 -1.61 4.66 -7.47
C ASP A 135 -0.66 5.22 -6.39
N LEU A 136 0.06 4.31 -5.75
CA LEU A 136 1.03 4.58 -4.70
C LEU A 136 2.45 4.82 -5.23
N ALA A 137 2.69 4.66 -6.54
CA ALA A 137 4.01 4.83 -7.13
C ALA A 137 4.68 6.17 -6.76
N PRO A 138 3.98 7.33 -6.72
CA PRO A 138 4.60 8.59 -6.29
C PRO A 138 5.15 8.54 -4.85
N TYR A 139 4.47 7.86 -3.93
CA TYR A 139 4.88 7.74 -2.52
C TYR A 139 6.00 6.73 -2.34
N ILE A 140 5.95 5.59 -3.04
CA ILE A 140 7.02 4.57 -2.99
C ILE A 140 8.33 5.12 -3.58
N LYS A 141 8.23 6.00 -4.58
CA LYS A 141 9.38 6.70 -5.17
C LYS A 141 9.96 7.80 -4.29
N ALA A 142 9.22 8.28 -3.31
CA ALA A 142 9.72 9.31 -2.41
C ALA A 142 10.89 8.78 -1.57
N ASP A 143 11.71 9.70 -1.07
CA ASP A 143 12.84 9.37 -0.20
C ASP A 143 12.34 8.64 1.07
N SER A 144 11.21 9.09 1.60
CA SER A 144 10.47 8.46 2.69
C SER A 144 8.97 8.64 2.52
N PHE A 145 8.21 7.71 3.08
CA PHE A 145 6.76 7.82 3.23
C PHE A 145 6.35 7.14 4.55
N SER A 146 5.15 7.45 5.03
CA SER A 146 4.58 6.86 6.24
C SER A 146 3.12 6.50 6.02
N PHE A 147 2.66 5.43 6.67
CA PHE A 147 1.23 5.26 6.90
C PHE A 147 0.84 5.84 8.26
N THR A 148 -0.21 6.64 8.27
CA THR A 148 -0.83 7.17 9.49
C THR A 148 -2.26 6.69 9.60
N THR A 149 -2.84 6.74 10.80
CA THR A 149 -4.20 6.28 11.03
C THR A 149 -5.06 7.31 11.76
N ASP A 150 -6.33 7.39 11.38
CA ASP A 150 -7.37 8.00 12.18
C ASP A 150 -8.28 6.89 12.71
N VAL A 151 -8.51 6.91 14.01
CA VAL A 151 -9.32 5.91 14.71
C VAL A 151 -10.45 6.61 15.46
N THR A 152 -11.63 6.02 15.42
CA THR A 152 -12.73 6.38 16.33
C THR A 152 -13.17 5.12 17.08
N GLY A 153 -13.35 5.28 18.38
CA GLY A 153 -13.73 4.19 19.26
C GLY A 153 -13.30 4.51 20.70
N ARG A 154 -13.31 3.48 21.53
CA ARG A 154 -12.89 3.53 22.93
C ARG A 154 -11.73 2.59 23.16
N ARG A 155 -11.02 2.78 24.27
CA ARG A 155 -10.04 1.77 24.67
C ARG A 155 -10.72 0.43 24.97
N PRO A 156 -10.06 -0.70 24.68
CA PRO A 156 -10.56 -2.01 25.05
C PRO A 156 -10.53 -2.20 26.58
N ASP A 157 -11.38 -3.09 27.09
CA ASP A 157 -11.45 -3.42 28.53
C ASP A 157 -10.21 -4.18 29.02
N VAL A 158 -9.49 -4.81 28.08
CA VAL A 158 -8.23 -5.53 28.30
C VAL A 158 -7.22 -5.08 27.26
N GLU A 159 -5.95 -5.11 27.63
CA GLU A 159 -4.85 -4.84 26.70
C GLU A 159 -5.01 -5.76 25.49
N THR A 160 -4.97 -5.20 24.29
CA THR A 160 -5.26 -5.93 23.06
C THR A 160 -4.14 -5.73 22.05
N GLN A 161 -3.51 -6.83 21.62
CA GLN A 161 -2.52 -6.81 20.55
C GLN A 161 -3.19 -7.03 19.20
N ILE A 162 -2.87 -6.16 18.24
CA ILE A 162 -3.41 -6.19 16.88
C ILE A 162 -2.25 -6.28 15.89
N LYS A 163 -2.37 -7.23 14.96
CA LYS A 163 -1.52 -7.34 13.78
C LYS A 163 -2.22 -6.71 12.57
N ALA A 164 -1.49 -5.92 11.82
CA ALA A 164 -1.86 -5.46 10.49
C ALA A 164 -0.95 -6.14 9.45
N SER A 165 -1.56 -6.76 8.44
CA SER A 165 -0.88 -7.41 7.32
C SER A 165 -1.23 -6.66 6.04
N LEU A 166 -0.25 -5.94 5.49
CA LEU A 166 -0.35 -5.17 4.26
C LEU A 166 0.29 -5.95 3.12
N LYS A 167 -0.39 -6.03 1.99
CA LYS A 167 0.14 -6.56 0.74
C LYS A 167 0.13 -5.47 -0.31
N LEU A 168 1.31 -5.10 -0.81
CA LEU A 168 1.50 -4.18 -1.92
C LEU A 168 1.72 -4.97 -3.21
N ASN A 169 1.13 -4.52 -4.31
CA ASN A 169 1.45 -4.99 -5.65
C ASN A 169 2.23 -3.89 -6.38
N ILE A 170 3.41 -4.22 -6.86
CA ILE A 170 4.33 -3.27 -7.52
C ILE A 170 4.47 -3.67 -8.99
N GLY A 171 4.26 -2.70 -9.88
CA GLY A 171 4.67 -2.79 -11.28
C GLY A 171 5.98 -2.03 -11.48
N ALA A 172 6.98 -2.66 -12.10
CA ALA A 172 8.27 -2.06 -12.41
C ALA A 172 8.70 -2.30 -13.86
N LYS A 173 9.34 -1.30 -14.48
CA LYS A 173 9.95 -1.42 -15.81
C LYS A 173 11.46 -1.58 -15.63
N LEU A 174 11.94 -2.79 -15.90
CA LEU A 174 13.36 -3.14 -15.83
C LEU A 174 14.14 -2.57 -17.01
#